data_AF-A0A8T2KRE4-F1
#
_entry.id   AF-A0A8T2KRE4-F1
#
_cell.length_a   1.000
_cell.length_b   1.000
_cell.length_c   1.000
_cell.angle_alpha   90.00
_cell.angle_beta   90.00
_cell.angle_gamma   90.00
#
_symmetry.space_group_name_H-M   'P 1'
#
loop_
_entity.id
_entity.type
_entity.pdbx_description
1 polymer ?
#
loop_
_entity_poly.entity_id
_entity_poly.type
_entity_poly.pdbx_seq_one_letter_code
_entity_poly.pdbx_strand_id
1 'polypeptide(L)'
;MKLLLWITITVALLVESCLMERPHPPHPHPPHPHPPHPHPPHPTHHHHHPHPCRSPSELEGKLTVTTPSGEFFAYGKYTYDADGQRIRFEELGQYQNKSFRADVLLLYKEGVMYTINREEKTCAKSELKDTFHPMEIPDNATLLGQVVLGSFSAPGEGLLVNSWMGEMPLLEAKYFLTFTEFGCLPISSLYYSQKTGWITTSFFNIVVGIKDPSSLTPPPFCTNATVESEGNFYSAFF
;
A
#
# COMPACT_ATOMS: atom_id res chain seq x y z
N MET A 1 -11.21 27.53 10.64
CA MET A 1 -11.27 28.62 9.64
C MET A 1 -10.13 29.65 9.72
N LYS A 2 -9.31 29.70 10.81
CA LYS A 2 -8.14 30.59 10.89
C LYS A 2 -6.82 30.02 10.30
N LEU A 3 -6.76 28.70 10.07
CA LEU A 3 -5.55 28.03 9.55
C LEU A 3 -5.42 28.12 8.01
N LEU A 4 -6.54 28.08 7.27
CA LEU A 4 -6.51 28.22 5.80
C LEU A 4 -6.12 29.64 5.35
N LEU A 5 -6.45 30.67 6.14
CA LEU A 5 -6.14 32.07 5.79
C LEU A 5 -4.63 32.37 5.90
N TRP A 6 -3.90 31.64 6.74
CA TRP A 6 -2.44 31.79 6.85
C TRP A 6 -1.73 31.15 5.67
N ILE A 7 -2.14 29.96 5.23
CA ILE A 7 -1.54 29.25 4.10
C ILE A 7 -1.68 30.08 2.80
N THR A 8 -2.81 30.74 2.59
CA THR A 8 -3.02 31.59 1.40
C THR A 8 -2.16 32.86 1.40
N ILE A 9 -1.88 33.45 2.57
CA ILE A 9 -1.04 34.66 2.69
C ILE A 9 0.44 34.31 2.51
N THR A 10 0.89 33.13 2.97
CA THR A 10 2.28 32.70 2.79
C THR A 10 2.60 32.36 1.32
N VAL A 11 1.64 31.75 0.60
CA VAL A 11 1.82 31.43 -0.83
C VAL A 11 1.85 32.72 -1.69
N ALA A 12 1.05 33.74 -1.36
CA ALA A 12 1.06 35.02 -2.09
C ALA A 12 2.39 35.79 -1.93
N LEU A 13 2.95 35.83 -0.71
CA LEU A 13 4.22 36.52 -0.43
C LEU A 13 5.45 35.83 -1.05
N LEU A 14 5.40 34.50 -1.23
CA LEU A 14 6.47 33.72 -1.86
C LEU A 14 6.53 33.91 -3.39
N VAL A 15 5.40 34.21 -4.03
CA VAL A 15 5.35 34.44 -5.49
C VAL A 15 5.96 35.81 -5.84
N GLU A 16 5.79 36.84 -5.01
CA GLU A 16 6.43 38.15 -5.22
C GLU A 16 7.93 38.17 -4.92
N SER A 17 8.44 37.27 -4.08
CA SER A 17 9.89 37.18 -3.82
C SER A 17 10.68 36.43 -4.91
N CYS A 18 10.01 35.78 -5.87
CA CYS A 18 10.67 35.13 -7.01
C CYS A 18 10.91 36.06 -8.23
N LEU A 19 10.38 37.29 -8.23
CA LEU A 19 10.50 38.23 -9.36
C LEU A 19 11.51 39.37 -9.15
N MET A 20 12.40 39.28 -8.16
CA MET A 20 13.54 40.19 -8.07
C MET A 20 14.79 39.54 -8.68
N GLU A 21 15.26 40.12 -9.78
CA GLU A 21 16.56 39.86 -10.40
C GLU A 21 17.68 39.79 -9.36
N ARG A 22 18.38 38.66 -9.31
CA ARG A 22 19.60 38.52 -8.52
C ARG A 22 20.72 39.31 -9.20
N PRO A 23 21.48 40.15 -8.48
CA PRO A 23 22.69 40.75 -9.04
C PRO A 23 23.70 39.66 -9.40
N HIS A 24 24.36 39.80 -10.55
CA HIS A 24 25.47 38.93 -10.93
C HIS A 24 26.64 39.07 -9.93
N PRO A 25 27.21 37.95 -9.45
CA PRO A 25 28.42 38.01 -8.63
C PRO A 25 29.63 38.41 -9.51
N PRO A 26 30.66 39.07 -8.94
CA PRO A 26 31.88 39.38 -9.68
C PRO A 26 32.60 38.09 -10.10
N HIS A 27 33.17 38.11 -11.30
CA HIS A 27 33.94 37.02 -11.87
C HIS A 27 35.09 36.59 -10.92
N PRO A 28 35.23 35.29 -10.60
CA PRO A 28 36.41 34.81 -9.91
C PRO A 28 37.61 34.77 -10.85
N HIS A 29 38.80 35.03 -10.28
CA HIS A 29 40.10 34.87 -10.94
C HIS A 29 40.26 33.46 -11.55
N PRO A 30 41.04 33.30 -12.63
CA PRO A 30 41.23 31.99 -13.25
C PRO A 30 41.94 31.05 -12.26
N PRO A 31 41.44 29.83 -12.04
CA PRO A 31 42.13 28.86 -11.20
C PRO A 31 43.38 28.34 -11.92
N HIS A 32 44.44 28.11 -11.14
CA HIS A 32 45.60 27.36 -11.58
C HIS A 32 45.18 25.95 -12.06
N PRO A 33 45.82 25.39 -13.09
CA PRO A 33 45.45 24.08 -13.62
C PRO A 33 45.79 22.99 -12.60
N HIS A 34 44.76 22.48 -11.92
CA HIS A 34 44.85 21.21 -11.19
C HIS A 34 44.65 20.04 -12.16
N PRO A 35 45.34 18.91 -11.96
CA PRO A 35 45.13 17.71 -12.77
C PRO A 35 43.67 17.22 -12.64
N PRO A 36 43.07 16.67 -13.70
CA PRO A 36 41.71 16.16 -13.62
C PRO A 36 41.66 14.98 -12.64
N HIS A 37 40.97 15.18 -11.52
CA HIS A 37 40.52 14.07 -10.69
C HIS A 37 39.41 13.33 -11.43
N PRO A 38 39.41 11.99 -11.47
CA PRO A 38 38.31 11.24 -12.07
C PRO A 38 37.04 11.50 -11.25
N HIS A 39 36.07 12.19 -11.86
CA HIS A 39 34.72 12.22 -11.34
C HIS A 39 34.18 10.79 -11.35
N PRO A 40 33.54 10.31 -10.26
CA PRO A 40 32.79 9.07 -10.32
C PRO A 40 31.74 9.19 -11.43
N PRO A 41 31.49 8.12 -12.20
CA PRO A 41 30.52 8.17 -13.28
C PRO A 41 29.17 8.65 -12.75
N HIS A 42 28.61 9.66 -13.41
CA HIS A 42 27.24 10.10 -13.18
C HIS A 42 26.33 8.87 -13.36
N PRO A 43 25.37 8.59 -12.47
CA PRO A 43 24.46 7.48 -12.66
C PRO A 43 23.75 7.69 -13.98
N THR A 44 23.95 6.78 -14.93
CA THR A 44 23.12 6.73 -16.13
C THR A 44 21.70 6.48 -15.66
N HIS A 45 20.85 7.51 -15.70
CA HIS A 45 19.41 7.36 -15.52
C HIS A 45 18.92 6.46 -16.66
N HIS A 46 18.89 5.15 -16.41
CA HIS A 46 18.10 4.25 -17.22
C HIS A 46 16.65 4.71 -17.05
N HIS A 47 16.08 5.25 -18.12
CA HIS A 47 14.66 5.56 -18.18
C HIS A 47 13.90 4.24 -18.11
N HIS A 48 13.65 3.77 -16.89
CA HIS A 48 12.66 2.74 -16.63
C HIS A 48 11.31 3.40 -16.87
N HIS A 49 10.67 3.00 -17.96
CA HIS A 49 9.29 3.38 -18.20
C HIS A 49 8.42 2.57 -17.25
N PRO A 50 7.51 3.21 -16.49
CA PRO A 50 6.60 2.48 -15.62
C PRO A 50 5.84 1.43 -16.43
N HIS A 51 5.83 0.20 -15.94
CA HIS A 51 5.10 -0.90 -16.53
C HIS A 51 4.34 -1.66 -15.44
N PRO A 52 3.25 -2.37 -15.80
CA PRO A 52 2.61 -3.31 -14.90
C PRO A 52 3.62 -4.29 -14.31
N CYS A 53 3.45 -4.62 -13.04
CA CYS A 53 4.34 -5.50 -12.31
C CYS A 53 3.58 -6.25 -11.21
N ARG A 54 4.20 -7.30 -10.69
CA ARG A 54 3.71 -8.09 -9.57
C ARG A 54 4.61 -7.91 -8.37
N SER A 55 4.01 -7.79 -7.20
CA SER A 55 4.74 -7.77 -5.93
C SER A 55 5.53 -9.06 -5.73
N PRO A 56 6.59 -9.05 -4.91
CA PRO A 56 7.19 -10.28 -4.40
C PRO A 56 6.13 -11.25 -3.85
N SER A 57 6.35 -12.55 -4.02
CA SER A 57 5.35 -13.56 -3.67
C SER A 57 5.08 -13.63 -2.18
N GLU A 58 6.07 -13.28 -1.36
CA GLU A 58 5.98 -13.29 0.09
C GLU A 58 6.21 -11.89 0.65
N LEU A 59 5.25 -11.40 1.43
CA LEU A 59 5.32 -10.10 2.10
C LEU A 59 4.78 -10.18 3.52
N GLU A 60 5.43 -9.50 4.45
CA GLU A 60 4.84 -9.11 5.72
C GLU A 60 4.80 -7.59 5.83
N GLY A 61 3.78 -7.05 6.45
CA GLY A 61 3.71 -5.62 6.67
C GLY A 61 2.57 -5.22 7.57
N LYS A 62 2.27 -3.94 7.56
CA LYS A 62 1.09 -3.39 8.21
C LYS A 62 0.21 -2.68 7.20
N LEU A 63 -1.07 -2.61 7.51
CA LEU A 63 -2.02 -1.90 6.68
C LEU A 63 -3.01 -1.12 7.51
N THR A 64 -3.67 -0.17 6.85
CA THR A 64 -4.92 0.40 7.30
C THR A 64 -6.00 0.19 6.25
N VAL A 65 -7.24 -0.04 6.67
CA VAL A 65 -8.42 -0.03 5.78
C VAL A 65 -9.40 1.01 6.26
N THR A 66 -9.91 1.83 5.35
CA THR A 66 -10.94 2.82 5.64
C THR A 66 -12.04 2.83 4.60
N THR A 67 -13.25 3.17 5.05
CA THR A 67 -14.40 3.43 4.19
C THR A 67 -14.63 4.94 4.02
N PRO A 68 -15.33 5.39 2.97
CA PRO A 68 -15.59 6.82 2.75
C PRO A 68 -16.38 7.48 3.87
N SER A 69 -17.29 6.75 4.53
CA SER A 69 -18.07 7.25 5.65
C SER A 69 -17.22 7.43 6.93
N GLY A 70 -16.04 6.81 6.99
CA GLY A 70 -15.22 6.75 8.20
C GLY A 70 -15.80 5.85 9.29
N GLU A 71 -16.94 5.18 9.04
CA GLU A 71 -17.57 4.29 10.01
C GLU A 71 -16.76 3.02 10.26
N PHE A 72 -15.95 2.63 9.29
CA PHE A 72 -15.01 1.53 9.37
C PHE A 72 -13.56 2.01 9.24
N PHE A 73 -12.75 1.63 10.22
CA PHE A 73 -11.30 1.80 10.24
C PHE A 73 -10.68 0.51 10.79
N ALA A 74 -9.70 -0.06 10.09
CA ALA A 74 -8.87 -1.14 10.60
C ALA A 74 -7.39 -0.75 10.51
N TYR A 75 -6.61 -1.20 11.48
CA TYR A 75 -5.14 -1.16 11.49
C TYR A 75 -4.63 -2.54 11.89
N GLY A 76 -3.79 -3.14 11.07
CA GLY A 76 -3.39 -4.52 11.31
C GLY A 76 -2.04 -4.88 10.73
N LYS A 77 -1.54 -6.04 11.15
CA LYS A 77 -0.48 -6.75 10.45
C LYS A 77 -1.12 -7.59 9.34
N TYR A 78 -0.45 -7.68 8.20
CA TYR A 78 -0.76 -8.68 7.19
C TYR A 78 0.45 -9.57 6.91
N THR A 79 0.17 -10.83 6.61
CA THR A 79 1.12 -11.78 6.04
C THR A 79 0.52 -12.29 4.73
N TYR A 80 1.25 -12.13 3.64
CA TYR A 80 0.82 -12.44 2.28
C TYR A 80 1.77 -13.47 1.66
N ASP A 81 1.19 -14.55 1.15
CA ASP A 81 1.88 -15.62 0.45
C ASP A 81 1.14 -15.96 -0.85
N ALA A 82 1.67 -15.49 -1.97
CA ALA A 82 1.13 -15.71 -3.29
C ALA A 82 1.33 -17.15 -3.78
N ASP A 83 2.43 -17.79 -3.41
CA ASP A 83 2.79 -19.12 -3.89
C ASP A 83 1.93 -20.19 -3.22
N GLY A 84 1.68 -20.03 -1.92
CA GLY A 84 0.70 -20.81 -1.16
C GLY A 84 -0.75 -20.36 -1.37
N GLN A 85 -0.99 -19.16 -1.90
CA GLN A 85 -2.30 -18.49 -1.96
C GLN A 85 -2.95 -18.39 -0.58
N ARG A 86 -2.22 -17.78 0.35
CA ARG A 86 -2.62 -17.62 1.75
C ARG A 86 -2.45 -16.18 2.16
N ILE A 87 -3.41 -15.69 2.94
CA ILE A 87 -3.35 -14.34 3.49
C ILE A 87 -3.79 -14.43 4.94
N ARG A 88 -3.06 -13.77 5.83
CA ARG A 88 -3.48 -13.57 7.21
C ARG A 88 -3.54 -12.09 7.53
N PHE A 89 -4.61 -11.70 8.20
CA PHE A 89 -4.79 -10.38 8.77
C PHE A 89 -4.89 -10.51 10.29
N GLU A 90 -4.03 -9.81 11.00
CA GLU A 90 -4.08 -9.69 12.46
C GLU A 90 -4.36 -8.23 12.78
N GLU A 91 -5.64 -7.90 12.90
CA GLU A 91 -6.16 -6.53 12.89
C GLU A 91 -6.75 -6.09 14.22
N LEU A 92 -6.63 -4.80 14.45
CA LEU A 92 -7.34 -4.04 15.45
C LEU A 92 -8.13 -2.99 14.69
N GLY A 93 -9.45 -2.99 14.84
CA GLY A 93 -10.30 -2.07 14.12
C GLY A 93 -11.34 -1.40 14.98
N GLN A 94 -12.06 -0.49 14.36
CA GLN A 94 -13.19 0.22 14.90
C GLN A 94 -14.29 0.23 13.84
N TYR A 95 -15.48 -0.22 14.22
CA TYR A 95 -16.69 -0.14 13.42
C TYR A 95 -17.79 0.54 14.22
N GLN A 96 -18.38 1.61 13.69
CA GLN A 96 -19.43 2.41 14.37
C GLN A 96 -19.05 2.74 15.83
N ASN A 97 -17.84 3.27 16.03
CA ASN A 97 -17.24 3.58 17.32
C ASN A 97 -16.95 2.40 18.27
N LYS A 98 -17.23 1.15 17.88
CA LYS A 98 -16.92 -0.04 18.67
C LYS A 98 -15.61 -0.65 18.19
N SER A 99 -14.68 -0.86 19.12
CA SER A 99 -13.42 -1.53 18.82
C SER A 99 -13.61 -3.04 18.68
N PHE A 100 -12.88 -3.65 17.75
CA PHE A 100 -12.82 -5.09 17.56
C PHE A 100 -11.36 -5.54 17.37
N ARG A 101 -11.12 -6.83 17.62
CA ARG A 101 -9.89 -7.52 17.24
C ARG A 101 -10.27 -8.64 16.29
N ALA A 102 -9.55 -8.77 15.19
CA ALA A 102 -9.78 -9.82 14.22
C ALA A 102 -8.45 -10.51 13.90
N ASP A 103 -8.46 -11.83 13.88
CA ASP A 103 -7.37 -12.64 13.38
C ASP A 103 -7.97 -13.56 12.34
N VAL A 104 -7.79 -13.20 11.07
CA VAL A 104 -8.43 -13.85 9.93
C VAL A 104 -7.37 -14.50 9.08
N LEU A 105 -7.51 -15.81 8.84
CA LEU A 105 -6.63 -16.60 7.99
C LEU A 105 -7.42 -17.14 6.80
N LEU A 106 -7.05 -16.68 5.60
CA LEU A 106 -7.61 -17.09 4.32
C LEU A 106 -6.69 -18.10 3.65
N LEU A 107 -7.22 -19.29 3.36
CA LEU A 107 -6.52 -20.39 2.70
C LEU A 107 -7.23 -20.73 1.40
N TYR A 108 -6.86 -20.04 0.32
CA TYR A 108 -7.60 -20.12 -0.95
C TYR A 108 -7.53 -21.49 -1.62
N LYS A 109 -6.38 -22.17 -1.53
CA LYS A 109 -6.24 -23.55 -2.06
C LYS A 109 -7.15 -24.55 -1.36
N GLU A 110 -7.47 -24.30 -0.10
CA GLU A 110 -8.35 -25.14 0.71
C GLU A 110 -9.81 -24.68 0.65
N GLY A 111 -10.09 -23.50 0.08
CA GLY A 111 -11.43 -22.93 0.01
C GLY A 111 -12.02 -22.59 1.38
N VAL A 112 -11.17 -22.21 2.36
CA VAL A 112 -11.61 -21.94 3.73
C VAL A 112 -11.04 -20.63 4.28
N MET A 113 -11.83 -20.00 5.14
CA MET A 113 -11.43 -18.85 5.95
C MET A 113 -11.68 -19.16 7.43
N TYR A 114 -10.69 -18.85 8.25
CA TYR A 114 -10.77 -18.97 9.71
C TYR A 114 -10.80 -17.59 10.35
N THR A 115 -11.75 -17.37 11.25
CA THR A 115 -11.72 -16.26 12.22
C THR A 115 -11.32 -16.84 13.56
N ILE A 116 -10.17 -16.42 14.08
CA ILE A 116 -9.48 -17.04 15.20
C ILE A 116 -9.61 -16.14 16.44
N ASN A 117 -10.18 -16.67 17.52
CA ASN A 117 -10.10 -16.03 18.84
C ASN A 117 -9.01 -16.73 19.67
N ARG A 118 -7.85 -16.09 19.78
CA ARG A 118 -6.71 -16.64 20.52
C ARG A 118 -6.91 -16.63 22.03
N GLU A 119 -7.72 -15.71 22.56
CA GLU A 119 -7.99 -15.59 24.00
C GLU A 119 -8.90 -16.73 24.46
N GLU A 120 -9.98 -16.98 23.73
CA GLU A 120 -10.95 -18.05 24.01
C GLU A 120 -10.53 -19.41 23.45
N LYS A 121 -9.51 -19.45 22.59
CA LYS A 121 -9.07 -20.64 21.83
C LYS A 121 -10.21 -21.26 21.02
N THR A 122 -11.00 -20.41 20.38
CA THR A 122 -12.11 -20.78 19.50
C THR A 122 -11.83 -20.31 18.08
N CYS A 123 -12.42 -20.98 17.09
CA CYS A 123 -12.33 -20.58 15.69
C CYS A 123 -13.68 -20.73 15.02
N ALA A 124 -14.13 -19.70 14.30
CA ALA A 124 -15.20 -19.83 13.33
C ALA A 124 -14.59 -20.17 11.98
N LYS A 125 -15.13 -21.18 11.29
CA LYS A 125 -14.68 -21.58 9.95
C LYS A 125 -15.78 -21.27 8.94
N SER A 126 -15.39 -20.69 7.82
CA SER A 126 -16.30 -20.33 6.73
C SER A 126 -15.77 -20.84 5.39
N GLU A 127 -16.67 -21.08 4.46
CA GLU A 127 -16.32 -21.43 3.08
C GLU A 127 -15.82 -20.17 2.35
N LEU A 128 -14.66 -20.26 1.72
CA LEU A 128 -14.07 -19.19 0.92
C LEU A 128 -14.26 -19.50 -0.56
N LYS A 129 -15.24 -18.85 -1.18
CA LYS A 129 -15.59 -19.06 -2.60
C LYS A 129 -14.84 -18.14 -3.57
N ASP A 130 -14.22 -17.08 -3.05
CA ASP A 130 -13.48 -16.12 -3.84
C ASP A 130 -12.20 -16.72 -4.42
N THR A 131 -11.76 -16.18 -5.55
CA THR A 131 -10.46 -16.49 -6.14
C THR A 131 -9.35 -15.68 -5.50
N PHE A 132 -8.16 -16.28 -5.39
CA PHE A 132 -6.97 -15.56 -4.95
C PHE A 132 -6.59 -14.49 -5.97
N HIS A 133 -6.48 -13.24 -5.53
CA HIS A 133 -6.02 -12.12 -6.34
C HIS A 133 -4.62 -11.70 -5.86
N PRO A 134 -3.59 -11.82 -6.71
CA PRO A 134 -2.25 -11.39 -6.34
C PRO A 134 -2.15 -9.87 -6.19
N MET A 135 -1.21 -9.41 -5.37
CA MET A 135 -0.84 -8.00 -5.28
C MET A 135 -0.05 -7.59 -6.53
N GLU A 136 -0.76 -7.19 -7.57
CA GLU A 136 -0.16 -6.79 -8.85
C GLU A 136 -0.90 -5.61 -9.49
N ILE A 137 -0.22 -4.97 -10.43
CA ILE A 137 -0.83 -4.04 -11.37
C ILE A 137 -1.28 -4.88 -12.57
N PRO A 138 -2.58 -4.91 -12.91
CA PRO A 138 -3.06 -5.63 -14.08
C PRO A 138 -2.45 -5.11 -15.39
N ASP A 139 -2.20 -6.00 -16.35
CA ASP A 139 -1.58 -5.65 -17.64
C ASP A 139 -2.38 -4.62 -18.45
N ASN A 140 -3.71 -4.59 -18.26
CA ASN A 140 -4.61 -3.64 -18.91
C ASN A 140 -4.82 -2.35 -18.09
N ALA A 141 -4.09 -2.16 -16.99
CA ALA A 141 -4.18 -0.94 -16.19
C ALA A 141 -3.62 0.27 -16.95
N THR A 142 -4.25 1.42 -16.76
CA THR A 142 -3.80 2.68 -17.33
C THR A 142 -2.89 3.40 -16.33
N LEU A 143 -1.65 3.70 -16.74
CA LEU A 143 -0.74 4.55 -15.96
C LEU A 143 -1.30 5.97 -15.89
N LEU A 144 -1.40 6.51 -14.68
CA LEU A 144 -1.80 7.90 -14.45
C LEU A 144 -0.61 8.83 -14.32
N GLY A 145 0.45 8.35 -13.70
CA GLY A 145 1.67 9.11 -13.54
C GLY A 145 2.63 8.49 -12.55
N GLN A 146 3.85 8.96 -12.64
CA GLN A 146 4.91 8.70 -11.68
C GLN A 146 5.05 9.92 -10.78
N VAL A 147 5.07 9.72 -9.46
CA VAL A 147 5.16 10.78 -8.46
C VAL A 147 6.16 10.42 -7.38
N VAL A 148 6.70 11.43 -6.70
CA VAL A 148 7.52 11.25 -5.50
C VAL A 148 6.64 11.51 -4.28
N LEU A 149 6.48 10.50 -3.43
CA LEU A 149 5.89 10.68 -2.11
C LEU A 149 6.97 11.21 -1.15
N GLY A 150 6.66 12.26 -0.40
CA GLY A 150 7.64 12.94 0.45
C GLY A 150 8.32 14.10 -0.28
N SER A 151 9.64 14.19 -0.18
CA SER A 151 10.44 15.31 -0.69
C SER A 151 11.53 14.81 -1.64
N PHE A 152 11.75 15.53 -2.74
CA PHE A 152 12.90 15.33 -3.64
C PHE A 152 14.10 16.19 -3.24
N SER A 153 14.00 16.90 -2.11
CA SER A 153 14.98 17.91 -1.69
C SER A 153 16.25 17.30 -1.10
N ALA A 154 16.16 16.10 -0.52
CA ALA A 154 17.33 15.39 0.01
C ALA A 154 17.21 13.86 -0.16
N PRO A 155 18.35 13.14 -0.24
CA PRO A 155 18.35 11.68 -0.33
C PRO A 155 17.62 11.01 0.83
N GLY A 156 16.77 10.04 0.52
CA GLY A 156 16.02 9.26 1.51
C GLY A 156 14.72 9.91 2.01
N GLU A 157 14.41 11.15 1.60
CA GLU A 157 13.14 11.81 1.95
C GLU A 157 11.98 11.50 0.99
N GLY A 158 12.29 10.87 -0.15
CA GLY A 158 11.35 10.64 -1.24
C GLY A 158 11.24 9.15 -1.58
N LEU A 159 10.02 8.74 -1.94
CA LEU A 159 9.73 7.43 -2.49
C LEU A 159 9.11 7.59 -3.88
N LEU A 160 9.78 7.05 -4.90
CA LEU A 160 9.28 7.06 -6.28
C LEU A 160 8.20 5.99 -6.44
N VAL A 161 7.01 6.41 -6.86
CA VAL A 161 5.84 5.55 -7.01
C VAL A 161 5.12 5.82 -8.32
N ASN A 162 4.36 4.83 -8.78
CA ASN A 162 3.48 4.95 -9.94
C ASN A 162 2.04 4.70 -9.51
N SER A 163 1.12 5.51 -10.02
CA SER A 163 -0.31 5.32 -9.83
C SER A 163 -0.96 4.83 -11.10
N TRP A 164 -1.84 3.84 -10.94
CA TRP A 164 -2.52 3.12 -12.00
C TRP A 164 -4.02 3.07 -11.73
N MET A 165 -4.83 3.10 -12.77
CA MET A 165 -6.27 2.86 -12.65
C MET A 165 -6.76 1.82 -13.64
N GLY A 166 -7.92 1.26 -13.35
CA GLY A 166 -8.63 0.39 -14.25
C GLY A 166 -9.95 -0.06 -13.65
N GLU A 167 -10.52 -1.08 -14.28
CA GLU A 167 -11.83 -1.62 -13.93
C GLU A 167 -11.74 -3.13 -13.78
N MET A 168 -12.55 -3.69 -12.88
CA MET A 168 -12.77 -5.11 -12.72
C MET A 168 -14.23 -5.40 -13.10
N PRO A 169 -14.52 -5.71 -14.38
CA PRO A 169 -15.90 -5.86 -14.86
C PRO A 169 -16.69 -6.92 -14.11
N LEU A 170 -16.05 -8.04 -13.75
CA LEU A 170 -16.68 -9.14 -13.02
C LEU A 170 -17.19 -8.72 -11.63
N LEU A 171 -16.55 -7.73 -11.01
CA LEU A 171 -16.91 -7.21 -9.69
C LEU A 171 -17.66 -5.87 -9.79
N GLU A 172 -17.96 -5.40 -11.01
CA GLU A 172 -18.52 -4.07 -11.28
C GLU A 172 -17.78 -2.95 -10.52
N ALA A 173 -16.46 -3.11 -10.39
CA ALA A 173 -15.62 -2.30 -9.52
C ALA A 173 -14.58 -1.51 -10.32
N LYS A 174 -14.15 -0.38 -9.77
CA LYS A 174 -12.98 0.38 -10.27
C LYS A 174 -11.86 0.32 -9.26
N TYR A 175 -10.63 0.37 -9.74
CA TYR A 175 -9.47 0.42 -8.86
C TYR A 175 -8.56 1.60 -9.18
N PHE A 176 -7.89 2.08 -8.13
CA PHE A 176 -6.75 2.96 -8.21
C PHE A 176 -5.66 2.37 -7.33
N LEU A 177 -4.51 2.07 -7.91
CA LEU A 177 -3.41 1.35 -7.29
C LEU A 177 -2.18 2.24 -7.30
N THR A 178 -1.45 2.30 -6.19
CA THR A 178 -0.15 2.97 -6.12
C THR A 178 0.90 1.98 -5.64
N PHE A 179 1.96 1.83 -6.41
CA PHE A 179 3.06 0.90 -6.16
C PHE A 179 4.40 1.62 -6.26
N THR A 180 5.41 1.15 -5.55
CA THR A 180 6.78 1.65 -5.73
C THR A 180 7.27 1.35 -7.15
N GLU A 181 8.01 2.29 -7.75
CA GLU A 181 8.70 2.06 -9.03
C GLU A 181 9.65 0.87 -8.89
N PHE A 182 10.40 0.84 -7.78
CA PHE A 182 11.39 -0.20 -7.53
C PHE A 182 10.83 -1.25 -6.57
N GLY A 183 10.90 -2.51 -6.97
CA GLY A 183 10.48 -3.66 -6.17
C GLY A 183 8.98 -3.96 -6.18
N CYS A 184 8.17 -3.15 -6.87
CA CYS A 184 6.73 -3.35 -7.03
C CYS A 184 5.99 -3.59 -5.69
N LEU A 185 6.30 -2.78 -4.67
CA LEU A 185 5.66 -2.90 -3.36
C LEU A 185 4.38 -2.06 -3.33
N PRO A 186 3.27 -2.59 -2.80
CA PRO A 186 2.03 -1.83 -2.72
C PRO A 186 2.18 -0.68 -1.72
N ILE A 187 1.69 0.50 -2.08
CA ILE A 187 1.59 1.66 -1.19
C ILE A 187 0.15 1.90 -0.80
N SER A 188 -0.75 1.86 -1.79
CA SER A 188 -2.18 1.92 -1.55
C SER A 188 -2.97 1.20 -2.64
N SER A 189 -4.13 0.69 -2.24
CA SER A 189 -5.16 0.22 -3.14
C SER A 189 -6.49 0.87 -2.78
N LEU A 190 -7.16 1.42 -3.78
CA LEU A 190 -8.47 2.02 -3.65
C LEU A 190 -9.40 1.22 -4.54
N TYR A 191 -10.46 0.66 -3.95
CA TYR A 191 -11.48 -0.07 -4.68
C TYR A 191 -12.82 0.62 -4.53
N TYR A 192 -13.44 0.95 -5.66
CA TYR A 192 -14.76 1.54 -5.73
C TYR A 192 -15.79 0.50 -6.13
N SER A 193 -16.89 0.43 -5.36
CA SER A 193 -18.15 -0.16 -5.80
C SER A 193 -19.30 0.81 -5.54
N GLN A 194 -20.43 0.63 -6.23
CA GLN A 194 -21.62 1.44 -5.95
C GLN A 194 -22.16 1.25 -4.53
N LYS A 195 -21.92 0.08 -3.92
CA LYS A 195 -22.42 -0.26 -2.58
C LYS A 195 -21.58 0.36 -1.47
N THR A 196 -20.26 0.37 -1.63
CA THR A 196 -19.31 0.74 -0.57
C THR A 196 -18.65 2.10 -0.77
N GLY A 197 -18.73 2.66 -1.98
CA GLY A 197 -17.86 3.75 -2.39
C GLY A 197 -16.39 3.31 -2.41
N TRP A 198 -15.46 4.27 -2.25
CA TRP A 198 -14.02 4.02 -2.24
C TRP A 198 -13.54 3.43 -0.91
N ILE A 199 -13.30 2.13 -0.88
CA ILE A 199 -12.53 1.50 0.20
C ILE A 199 -11.06 1.79 -0.07
N THR A 200 -10.37 2.36 0.91
CA THR A 200 -8.94 2.68 0.83
C THR A 200 -8.15 1.76 1.72
N THR A 201 -7.19 1.04 1.16
CA THR A 201 -6.19 0.28 1.90
C THR A 201 -4.82 0.93 1.68
N SER A 202 -4.11 1.22 2.76
CA SER A 202 -2.73 1.73 2.72
C SER A 202 -1.80 0.71 3.35
N PHE A 203 -0.64 0.48 2.74
CA PHE A 203 0.34 -0.51 3.18
C PHE A 203 1.64 0.20 3.60
N PHE A 204 2.26 -0.27 4.68
CA PHE A 204 3.46 0.33 5.23
C PHE A 204 4.26 -0.67 6.07
N ASN A 205 5.54 -0.34 6.32
CA ASN A 205 6.49 -1.23 7.00
C ASN A 205 6.59 -2.60 6.34
N ILE A 206 6.56 -2.63 5.01
CA ILE A 206 6.60 -3.86 4.22
C ILE A 206 8.01 -4.45 4.27
N VAL A 207 8.08 -5.75 4.53
CA VAL A 207 9.27 -6.58 4.47
C VAL A 207 9.01 -7.69 3.47
N VAL A 208 9.98 -7.92 2.58
CA VAL A 208 9.92 -9.03 1.62
C VAL A 208 10.28 -10.34 2.33
N GLY A 209 9.49 -11.38 2.10
CA GLY A 209 9.57 -12.67 2.77
C GLY A 209 8.65 -12.79 3.98
N ILE A 210 8.50 -14.02 4.47
CA ILE A 210 7.73 -14.34 5.68
C ILE A 210 8.71 -14.77 6.77
N LYS A 211 8.67 -14.08 7.92
CA LYS A 211 9.59 -14.34 9.03
C LYS A 211 9.25 -15.64 9.76
N ASP A 212 7.97 -15.90 9.95
CA ASP A 212 7.46 -17.10 10.60
C ASP A 212 6.39 -17.77 9.72
N PRO A 213 6.76 -18.75 8.89
CA PRO A 213 5.81 -19.45 8.01
C PRO A 213 4.69 -20.18 8.77
N SER A 214 4.90 -20.52 10.05
CA SER A 214 3.88 -21.18 10.88
C SER A 214 2.71 -20.24 11.21
N SER A 215 2.90 -18.92 11.03
CA SER A 215 1.83 -17.94 11.12
C SER A 215 0.75 -18.13 10.05
N LEU A 216 0.99 -18.86 8.97
CA LEU A 216 -0.02 -19.17 7.95
C LEU A 216 -0.66 -20.54 8.14
N THR A 217 -0.44 -21.19 9.28
CA THR A 217 -1.06 -22.46 9.65
C THR A 217 -2.14 -22.23 10.71
N PRO A 218 -3.35 -22.78 10.55
CA PRO A 218 -4.38 -22.70 11.59
C PRO A 218 -3.86 -23.29 12.93
N PRO A 219 -4.14 -22.64 14.07
CA PRO A 219 -3.81 -23.20 15.37
C PRO A 219 -4.48 -24.58 15.60
N PRO A 220 -3.89 -25.47 16.42
CA PRO A 220 -4.43 -26.81 16.63
C PRO A 220 -5.88 -26.86 17.14
N PHE A 221 -6.31 -25.85 17.89
CA PHE A 221 -7.69 -25.75 18.39
C PHE A 221 -8.73 -25.45 17.28
N CYS A 222 -8.29 -25.03 16.08
CA CYS A 222 -9.18 -24.86 14.92
C CYS A 222 -9.45 -26.17 14.15
N THR A 223 -8.79 -27.28 14.49
CA THR A 223 -8.86 -28.55 13.71
C THR A 223 -10.28 -29.08 13.57
N ASN A 224 -11.11 -28.91 14.60
CA ASN A 224 -12.48 -29.43 14.65
C ASN A 224 -13.55 -28.37 14.30
N ALA A 225 -13.15 -27.17 13.86
CA ALA A 225 -14.12 -26.14 13.50
C ALA A 225 -14.92 -26.58 12.26
N THR A 226 -16.24 -26.60 12.40
CA THR A 226 -17.17 -26.88 11.28
C THR A 226 -17.44 -25.61 10.49
N VAL A 227 -17.79 -25.76 9.21
CA VAL A 227 -18.19 -24.61 8.39
C VAL A 227 -19.52 -24.05 8.91
N GLU A 228 -19.51 -22.81 9.37
CA GLU A 228 -20.66 -22.15 10.00
C GLU A 228 -21.30 -21.10 9.08
N SER A 229 -20.58 -20.59 8.09
CA SER A 229 -21.05 -19.53 7.19
C SER A 229 -20.31 -19.52 5.85
N GLU A 230 -20.81 -18.71 4.91
CA GLU A 230 -20.08 -18.32 3.70
C GLU A 230 -19.28 -17.04 3.98
N GLY A 231 -18.03 -17.02 3.51
CA GLY A 231 -17.09 -15.91 3.67
C GLY A 231 -16.47 -15.47 2.34
N ASN A 232 -15.91 -14.28 2.32
CA ASN A 232 -15.23 -13.68 1.16
C ASN A 232 -14.06 -12.78 1.63
N PHE A 233 -13.20 -12.32 0.74
CA PHE A 233 -12.05 -11.48 1.11
C PHE A 233 -12.46 -10.23 1.89
N TYR A 234 -13.57 -9.59 1.50
CA TYR A 234 -14.07 -8.39 2.15
C TYR A 234 -14.64 -8.66 3.54
N SER A 235 -15.16 -9.85 3.81
CA SER A 235 -15.62 -10.26 5.15
C SER A 235 -14.47 -10.42 6.16
N ALA A 236 -13.21 -10.42 5.70
CA ALA A 236 -12.08 -10.27 6.61
C ALA A 236 -12.06 -8.88 7.28
N PHE A 237 -12.71 -7.89 6.65
CA PHE A 237 -12.79 -6.52 7.13
C PHE A 237 -14.19 -6.16 7.65
N PHE A 238 -15.28 -6.74 7.14
CA PHE A 238 -16.67 -6.35 7.48
C PHE A 238 -17.48 -7.43 8.19
#